data_AF-A0A7S2HRY1-F1
#
_entry.id   AF-A0A7S2HRY1-F1
#
_cell.length_a   1.000
_cell.length_b   1.000
_cell.length_c   1.000
_cell.angle_alpha   90.00
_cell.angle_beta   90.00
_cell.angle_gamma   90.00
#
_symmetry.space_group_name_H-M   'P 1'
#
loop_
_entity.id
_entity.type
_entity.pdbx_description
1 polymer ?
#
loop_
_entity_poly.entity_id
_entity_poly.type
_entity_poly.pdbx_seq_one_letter_code
_entity_poly.pdbx_strand_id
1 'polypeptide(L)'
;LPFSGHSLRELTAMGEYIDAEWASLIPSATAVADYPARTYGTIGHGPQPASLDALLVMGVDLSALDAVVVSLFQIDSAFPVQLKEGGELWPALRCSLASFIMYYPERVKYEEMVIVQRRLLEVVLEVFHCEDPNERICEWAVAIRK
;
A
#
# COMPACT_ATOMS: atom_id res chain seq x y z
N LEU A 1 21.71 -12.20 4.07
CA LEU A 1 22.15 -13.56 4.47
C LEU A 1 20.93 -14.39 4.83
N PRO A 2 20.48 -15.33 3.98
CA PRO A 2 19.62 -16.43 4.41
C PRO A 2 20.51 -17.60 4.87
N PHE A 3 20.31 -18.05 6.11
CA PHE A 3 21.09 -19.10 6.79
C PHE A 3 20.47 -20.49 6.56
N SER A 4 20.64 -21.07 5.36
CA SER A 4 20.33 -22.50 5.17
C SER A 4 21.30 -23.27 4.24
N GLY A 5 22.34 -22.62 3.70
CA GLY A 5 23.44 -23.32 3.00
C GLY A 5 23.08 -24.07 1.72
N HIS A 6 21.82 -24.03 1.28
CA HIS A 6 21.38 -24.61 0.01
C HIS A 6 21.18 -23.49 -1.01
N SER A 7 21.88 -23.58 -2.14
CA SER A 7 21.65 -22.71 -3.30
C SER A 7 20.30 -23.07 -3.94
N LEU A 8 19.31 -22.18 -3.83
CA LEU A 8 18.03 -22.34 -4.55
C LEU A 8 18.16 -22.03 -6.06
N ARG A 9 19.31 -21.53 -6.52
CA ARG A 9 19.57 -21.27 -7.95
C ARG A 9 19.56 -22.55 -8.79
N GLU A 10 19.96 -23.68 -8.22
CA GLU A 10 20.19 -24.90 -9.01
C GLU A 10 18.96 -25.83 -9.06
N LEU A 11 17.90 -25.56 -8.28
CA LEU A 11 16.81 -26.52 -8.11
C LEU A 11 15.61 -26.31 -9.02
N THR A 12 15.40 -25.14 -9.63
CA THR A 12 14.32 -24.95 -10.59
C THR A 12 14.57 -23.74 -11.50
N ALA A 13 14.18 -23.82 -12.76
CA ALA A 13 14.03 -22.68 -13.67
C ALA A 13 13.16 -21.54 -13.08
N MET A 14 12.47 -21.80 -11.97
CA MET A 14 11.70 -20.83 -11.19
C MET A 14 12.58 -19.78 -10.50
N GLY A 15 13.81 -20.12 -10.09
CA GLY A 15 14.73 -19.14 -9.48
C GLY A 15 15.19 -18.10 -10.50
N GLU A 16 15.58 -18.56 -11.69
CA GLU A 16 15.93 -17.67 -12.81
C GLU A 16 14.71 -16.90 -13.32
N TYR A 17 13.52 -17.51 -13.31
CA TYR A 17 12.27 -16.85 -13.64
C TYR A 17 11.93 -15.74 -12.64
N ILE A 18 12.04 -15.99 -11.32
CA ILE A 18 11.81 -14.98 -10.28
C ILE A 18 12.84 -13.85 -10.38
N ASP A 19 14.12 -14.16 -10.61
CA ASP A 19 15.18 -13.15 -10.79
C ASP A 19 14.92 -12.29 -12.05
N ALA A 20 14.48 -12.90 -13.16
CA ALA A 20 14.14 -12.21 -14.39
C ALA A 20 12.87 -11.34 -14.25
N GLU A 21 11.86 -11.85 -13.55
CA GLU A 21 10.63 -11.11 -13.23
C GLU A 21 10.96 -9.94 -12.29
N TRP A 22 11.79 -10.13 -11.26
CA TRP A 22 12.28 -9.05 -10.39
C TRP A 22 13.07 -7.99 -11.17
N ALA A 23 13.97 -8.42 -12.07
CA ALA A 23 14.72 -7.52 -12.93
C ALA A 23 13.82 -6.72 -13.89
N SER A 24 12.67 -7.27 -14.26
CA SER A 24 11.66 -6.60 -15.10
C SER A 24 10.67 -5.75 -14.30
N LEU A 25 10.42 -6.14 -13.05
CA LEU A 25 9.59 -5.41 -12.08
C LEU A 25 10.27 -4.13 -11.62
N ILE A 26 11.60 -4.12 -11.45
CA ILE A 26 12.30 -2.93 -10.95
C ILE A 26 12.16 -1.73 -11.91
N PRO A 27 12.42 -1.83 -13.23
CA PRO A 27 12.18 -0.73 -14.17
C PRO A 27 10.70 -0.34 -14.25
N SER A 28 9.80 -1.32 -14.21
CA SER A 28 8.35 -1.08 -14.29
C SER A 28 7.84 -0.37 -13.03
N ALA A 29 8.25 -0.82 -11.84
CA ALA A 29 7.98 -0.18 -10.57
C ALA A 29 8.65 1.20 -10.48
N THR A 30 9.84 1.37 -11.05
CA THR A 30 10.52 2.67 -11.14
C THR A 30 9.73 3.65 -12.01
N ALA A 31 9.22 3.19 -13.15
CA ALA A 31 8.40 3.98 -14.07
C ALA A 31 7.02 4.30 -13.47
N VAL A 32 6.39 3.33 -12.79
CA VAL A 32 5.06 3.48 -12.18
C VAL A 32 5.11 4.29 -10.88
N ALA A 33 6.19 4.19 -10.11
CA ALA A 33 6.34 4.91 -8.85
C ALA A 33 6.85 6.36 -9.03
N ASP A 34 6.90 6.86 -10.27
CA ASP A 34 7.26 8.25 -10.59
C ASP A 34 8.64 8.67 -10.02
N TYR A 35 9.64 7.80 -10.19
CA TYR A 35 11.01 8.16 -9.82
C TYR A 35 11.46 9.42 -10.58
N PRO A 36 11.96 10.47 -9.88
CA PRO A 36 12.45 11.65 -10.56
C PRO A 36 13.64 11.30 -11.43
N ALA A 37 13.77 11.96 -12.60
CA ALA A 37 14.92 11.79 -13.47
C ALA A 37 16.22 12.11 -12.70
N ARG A 38 17.17 11.17 -12.71
CA ARG A 38 18.45 11.30 -11.99
C ARG A 38 19.62 11.30 -12.95
N THR A 39 20.66 12.03 -12.61
CA THR A 39 21.95 11.98 -13.30
C THR A 39 22.63 10.64 -13.05
N TYR A 40 23.25 10.10 -14.11
CA TYR A 40 23.98 8.84 -14.05
C TYR A 40 25.03 8.84 -12.92
N GLY A 41 25.04 7.78 -12.11
CA GLY A 41 25.97 7.63 -10.98
C GLY A 41 25.54 8.33 -9.69
N THR A 42 24.36 8.93 -9.62
CA THR A 42 23.84 9.52 -8.37
C THR A 42 22.95 8.56 -7.60
N ILE A 43 23.15 8.49 -6.28
CA ILE A 43 22.24 7.82 -5.36
C ILE A 43 21.15 8.81 -4.99
N GLY A 44 19.90 8.35 -4.88
CA GLY A 44 19.03 8.98 -3.91
C GLY A 44 17.72 8.27 -3.72
N HIS A 45 16.85 8.95 -2.98
CA HIS A 45 15.64 8.35 -2.46
C HIS A 45 14.62 8.12 -3.57
N GLY A 46 14.20 6.86 -3.69
CA GLY A 46 12.99 6.55 -4.42
C GLY A 46 11.74 7.14 -3.75
N PRO A 47 10.60 7.08 -4.43
CA PRO A 47 9.29 7.29 -3.83
C PRO A 47 9.19 6.42 -2.58
N GLN A 48 8.88 7.06 -1.47
CA GLN A 48 8.66 6.36 -0.21
C GLN A 48 7.31 5.65 -0.27
N PRO A 49 7.20 4.44 0.33
CA PRO A 49 5.92 3.79 0.47
C PRO A 49 4.95 4.72 1.21
N ALA A 50 3.70 4.80 0.75
CA ALA A 50 2.68 5.59 1.40
C ALA A 50 2.50 5.13 2.85
N SER A 51 2.43 6.08 3.78
CA SER A 51 2.26 5.83 5.21
C SER A 51 1.00 6.51 5.74
N LEU A 52 0.38 5.88 6.75
CA LEU A 52 -0.72 6.47 7.50
C LEU A 52 -0.24 7.46 8.58
N ASP A 53 1.06 7.57 8.82
CA ASP A 53 1.62 8.44 9.87
C ASP A 53 1.22 9.90 9.70
N ALA A 54 1.08 10.38 8.45
CA ALA A 54 0.60 11.72 8.15
C ALA A 54 -0.81 11.98 8.72
N LEU A 55 -1.67 10.95 8.76
CA LEU A 55 -3.02 11.06 9.31
C LEU A 55 -3.00 11.08 10.84
N LEU A 56 -2.02 10.43 11.47
CA LEU A 56 -1.84 10.50 12.93
C LEU A 56 -1.49 11.91 13.38
N VAL A 57 -0.69 12.64 12.60
CA VAL A 57 -0.37 14.05 12.85
C VAL A 57 -1.61 14.94 12.73
N MET A 58 -2.59 14.56 11.90
CA MET A 58 -3.89 15.22 11.79
C MET A 58 -4.86 14.85 12.94
N GLY A 59 -4.45 13.98 13.86
CA GLY A 59 -5.30 13.51 14.96
C GLY A 59 -6.29 12.42 14.55
N VAL A 60 -6.10 11.77 13.40
CA VAL A 60 -6.90 10.60 13.00
C VAL A 60 -6.51 9.42 13.88
N ASP A 61 -7.51 8.77 14.48
CA ASP A 61 -7.28 7.63 15.35
C ASP A 61 -6.74 6.42 14.58
N LEU A 62 -5.62 5.87 15.07
CA LEU A 62 -4.98 4.70 14.48
C LEU A 62 -5.87 3.46 14.58
N SER A 63 -6.63 3.31 15.67
CA SER A 63 -7.50 2.14 15.86
C SER A 63 -8.66 2.13 14.86
N ALA A 64 -9.23 3.31 14.56
CA ALA A 64 -10.20 3.47 13.49
C ALA A 64 -9.59 3.17 12.10
N LEU A 65 -8.35 3.61 11.83
CA LEU A 65 -7.67 3.26 10.58
C LEU A 65 -7.42 1.75 10.46
N ASP A 66 -7.07 1.07 11.55
CA ASP A 66 -6.94 -0.38 11.58
C ASP A 66 -8.29 -1.08 11.33
N ALA A 67 -9.39 -0.56 11.86
CA ALA A 67 -10.73 -1.07 11.56
C ALA A 67 -11.07 -0.91 10.07
N VAL A 68 -10.63 0.17 9.42
CA VAL A 68 -10.75 0.31 7.96
C VAL A 68 -9.94 -0.77 7.24
N VAL A 69 -8.71 -1.06 7.68
CA VAL A 69 -7.89 -2.15 7.10
C VAL A 69 -8.64 -3.50 7.21
N VAL A 70 -9.11 -3.85 8.41
CA VAL A 70 -9.85 -5.10 8.65
C VAL A 70 -11.07 -5.21 7.74
N SER A 71 -11.89 -4.16 7.66
CA SER A 71 -13.13 -4.15 6.90
C SER A 71 -12.94 -4.07 5.38
N LEU A 72 -11.89 -3.38 4.92
CA LEU A 72 -11.57 -3.26 3.50
C LEU A 72 -11.02 -4.57 2.93
N PHE A 73 -10.10 -5.23 3.66
CA PHE A 73 -9.49 -6.50 3.24
C PHE A 73 -10.28 -7.74 3.70
N GLN A 74 -11.40 -7.54 4.40
CA GLN A 74 -12.26 -8.62 4.92
C GLN A 74 -11.46 -9.62 5.77
N ILE A 75 -10.66 -9.10 6.69
CA ILE A 75 -9.78 -9.90 7.53
C ILE A 75 -10.62 -10.63 8.57
N ASP A 76 -10.67 -11.95 8.46
CA ASP A 76 -11.47 -12.82 9.32
C ASP A 76 -10.60 -13.81 10.10
N SER A 77 -11.24 -14.77 10.79
CA SER A 77 -10.53 -15.80 11.52
C SER A 77 -9.68 -16.73 10.64
N ALA A 78 -10.02 -16.90 9.37
CA ALA A 78 -9.29 -17.76 8.43
C ALA A 78 -8.11 -17.06 7.75
N PHE A 79 -8.02 -15.72 7.83
CA PHE A 79 -6.92 -14.96 7.27
C PHE A 79 -5.53 -15.41 7.80
N PRO A 80 -4.46 -15.33 7.00
CA PRO A 80 -3.11 -15.67 7.46
C PRO A 80 -2.70 -14.83 8.68
N VAL A 81 -2.16 -15.49 9.71
CA VAL A 81 -1.81 -14.83 10.99
C VAL A 81 -0.79 -13.70 10.82
N GLN A 82 0.07 -13.79 9.80
CA GLN A 82 1.06 -12.76 9.47
C GLN A 82 0.40 -11.46 9.00
N LEU A 83 -0.80 -11.54 8.41
CA LEU A 83 -1.56 -10.41 7.87
C LEU A 83 -2.66 -9.93 8.83
N LYS A 84 -2.75 -10.49 10.04
CA LYS A 84 -3.65 -9.99 11.09
C LYS A 84 -2.96 -8.91 11.91
N GLU A 85 -3.75 -8.19 12.71
CA GLU A 85 -3.23 -7.20 13.65
C GLU A 85 -2.17 -7.84 14.56
N GLY A 86 -1.02 -7.17 14.68
CA GLY A 86 0.15 -7.68 15.40
C GLY A 86 1.01 -8.69 14.62
N GLY A 87 0.58 -9.13 13.43
CA GLY A 87 1.37 -9.96 12.54
C GLY A 87 2.48 -9.19 11.81
N GLU A 88 3.54 -9.90 11.40
CA GLU A 88 4.73 -9.28 10.78
C GLU A 88 4.44 -8.52 9.48
N LEU A 89 3.36 -8.88 8.76
CA LEU A 89 2.95 -8.24 7.51
C LEU A 89 1.81 -7.23 7.71
N TRP A 90 1.35 -6.99 8.94
CA TRP A 90 0.37 -5.93 9.24
C TRP A 90 0.76 -4.55 8.69
N PRO A 91 2.04 -4.11 8.78
CA PRO A 91 2.46 -2.84 8.19
C PRO A 91 2.24 -2.75 6.67
N ALA A 92 2.32 -3.88 5.96
CA ALA A 92 2.09 -3.90 4.51
C ALA A 92 0.63 -3.62 4.16
N LEU A 93 -0.32 -4.07 4.99
CA LEU A 93 -1.74 -3.77 4.80
C LEU A 93 -2.05 -2.30 5.11
N ARG A 94 -1.45 -1.73 6.15
CA ARG A 94 -1.53 -0.28 6.41
C ARG A 94 -0.95 0.55 5.28
N CYS A 95 0.20 0.17 4.74
CA CYS A 95 0.80 0.82 3.56
C CYS A 95 -0.11 0.69 2.32
N SER A 96 -0.77 -0.46 2.16
CA SER A 96 -1.74 -0.67 1.07
C SER A 96 -2.94 0.26 1.22
N LEU A 97 -3.50 0.40 2.44
CA LEU A 97 -4.56 1.38 2.72
C LEU A 97 -4.09 2.81 2.43
N ALA A 98 -2.90 3.19 2.91
CA ALA A 98 -2.33 4.50 2.65
C ALA A 98 -2.20 4.78 1.14
N SER A 99 -1.81 3.77 0.36
CA SER A 99 -1.72 3.88 -1.10
C SER A 99 -3.09 4.03 -1.75
N PHE A 100 -4.12 3.29 -1.28
CA PHE A 100 -5.49 3.46 -1.76
C PHE A 100 -6.01 4.87 -1.51
N ILE A 101 -5.75 5.44 -0.34
CA ILE A 101 -6.11 6.82 0.02
C ILE A 101 -5.30 7.81 -0.83
N MET A 102 -3.98 7.64 -0.90
CA MET A 102 -3.07 8.56 -1.60
C MET A 102 -3.43 8.76 -3.06
N TYR A 103 -3.84 7.70 -3.78
CA TYR A 103 -4.21 7.76 -5.20
C TYR A 103 -5.72 7.86 -5.45
N TYR A 104 -6.54 7.99 -4.39
CA TYR A 104 -7.99 8.02 -4.51
C TYR A 104 -8.49 9.12 -5.48
N PRO A 105 -8.05 10.39 -5.38
CA PRO A 105 -8.56 11.46 -6.25
C PRO A 105 -8.32 11.23 -7.74
N GLU A 106 -7.13 10.77 -8.13
CA GLU A 106 -6.80 10.46 -9.53
C GLU A 106 -7.63 9.30 -10.00
N ARG A 107 -7.71 8.22 -9.21
CA ARG A 107 -8.45 7.04 -9.60
C ARG A 107 -9.93 7.36 -9.78
N VAL A 108 -10.52 8.22 -8.95
CA VAL A 108 -11.91 8.68 -9.12
C VAL A 108 -12.04 9.46 -10.43
N LYS A 109 -11.13 10.40 -10.69
CA LYS A 109 -11.12 11.22 -11.92
C LYS A 109 -11.00 10.38 -13.19
N TYR A 110 -10.20 9.32 -13.16
CA TYR A 110 -9.95 8.43 -14.31
C TYR A 110 -10.81 7.16 -14.32
N GLU A 111 -11.77 7.04 -13.40
CA GLU A 111 -12.66 5.87 -13.26
C GLU A 111 -11.89 4.52 -13.11
N GLU A 112 -10.74 4.54 -12.44
CA GLU A 112 -9.89 3.36 -12.23
C GLU A 112 -10.22 2.61 -10.93
N MET A 113 -10.40 1.29 -10.97
CA MET A 113 -10.68 0.50 -9.76
C MET A 113 -11.95 0.95 -8.99
N VAL A 114 -13.00 1.38 -9.71
CA VAL A 114 -14.26 1.92 -9.15
C VAL A 114 -14.85 1.05 -8.03
N ILE A 115 -14.77 -0.27 -8.14
CA ILE A 115 -15.27 -1.20 -7.10
C ILE A 115 -14.51 -1.01 -5.79
N VAL A 116 -13.19 -0.86 -5.85
CA VAL A 116 -12.33 -0.67 -4.68
C VAL A 116 -12.56 0.72 -4.07
N GLN A 117 -12.74 1.75 -4.90
CA GLN A 117 -13.07 3.10 -4.43
C GLN A 117 -14.41 3.12 -3.68
N ARG A 118 -15.44 2.50 -4.26
CA ARG A 118 -16.76 2.41 -3.62
C ARG A 118 -16.67 1.69 -2.28
N ARG A 119 -15.93 0.57 -2.24
CA ARG A 119 -15.72 -0.17 -1.00
C ARG A 119 -14.98 0.66 0.05
N LEU A 120 -13.96 1.43 -0.36
CA LEU A 120 -13.24 2.32 0.54
C LEU A 120 -14.17 3.40 1.12
N LEU A 121 -15.02 4.02 0.29
CA LEU A 121 -16.02 4.99 0.74
C LEU A 121 -16.99 4.40 1.77
N GLU A 122 -17.55 3.22 1.47
CA GLU A 122 -18.46 2.50 2.36
C GLU A 122 -17.81 2.22 3.72
N VAL A 123 -16.60 1.67 3.72
CA VAL A 123 -15.90 1.32 4.95
C VAL A 123 -15.51 2.57 5.74
N VAL A 124 -15.06 3.64 5.09
CA VAL A 124 -14.75 4.90 5.78
C VAL A 124 -16.01 5.50 6.40
N LEU A 125 -17.16 5.47 5.70
CA LEU A 125 -18.44 5.90 6.25
C LEU A 125 -18.85 5.05 7.47
N GLU A 126 -18.72 3.73 7.37
CA GLU A 126 -19.07 2.79 8.44
C GLU A 126 -18.22 2.99 9.70
N VAL A 127 -16.91 3.23 9.54
CA VAL A 127 -15.97 3.34 10.67
C VAL A 127 -15.93 4.75 11.27
N PHE A 128 -15.93 5.79 10.43
CA PHE A 128 -15.75 7.17 10.88
C PHE A 128 -17.06 7.95 11.03
N HIS A 129 -18.19 7.41 10.57
CA HIS A 129 -19.50 8.05 10.64
C HIS A 129 -19.50 9.50 10.14
N CYS A 130 -18.72 9.79 9.09
CA CYS A 130 -18.60 11.14 8.53
C CYS A 130 -19.70 11.44 7.51
N GLU A 131 -20.10 12.71 7.39
CA GLU A 131 -21.13 13.15 6.45
C GLU A 131 -20.70 12.99 4.98
N ASP A 132 -19.44 13.36 4.67
CA ASP A 132 -18.85 13.19 3.35
C ASP A 132 -17.54 12.36 3.42
N PRO A 133 -17.61 11.04 3.20
CA PRO A 133 -16.42 10.20 3.16
C PRO A 133 -15.52 10.51 1.96
N ASN A 134 -16.06 11.04 0.86
CA ASN A 134 -15.27 11.37 -0.32
C ASN A 134 -14.39 12.59 -0.07
N GLU A 135 -14.95 13.66 0.50
CA GLU A 135 -14.19 14.85 0.90
C GLU A 135 -13.08 14.48 1.89
N ARG A 136 -13.41 13.69 2.92
CA ARG A 136 -12.44 13.22 3.92
C ARG A 136 -11.29 12.43 3.32
N ILE A 137 -11.57 11.47 2.43
CA ILE A 137 -10.50 10.69 1.78
C ILE A 137 -9.64 11.60 0.88
N CYS A 138 -10.22 12.60 0.22
CA CYS A 138 -9.46 13.57 -0.56
C CYS A 138 -8.52 14.42 0.33
N GLU A 139 -8.97 14.86 1.50
CA GLU A 139 -8.12 15.57 2.48
C GLU A 139 -6.96 14.69 2.96
N TRP A 140 -7.24 13.43 3.29
CA TRP A 140 -6.22 12.46 3.68
C TRP A 140 -5.22 12.18 2.56
N ALA A 141 -5.69 12.10 1.31
CA ALA A 141 -4.82 11.91 0.15
C ALA A 141 -3.79 13.04 0.02
N VAL A 142 -4.21 14.29 0.26
CA VAL A 142 -3.32 15.45 0.25
C VAL A 142 -2.30 15.38 1.40
N ALA A 143 -2.71 14.90 2.57
CA ALA A 143 -1.81 14.77 3.71
C ALA A 143 -0.74 13.69 3.50
N ILE A 144 -1.11 12.53 2.95
CA ILE A 144 -0.19 11.39 2.73
C ILE A 144 0.85 11.69 1.64
N ARG A 145 0.53 12.56 0.67
CA ARG A 145 1.49 12.94 -0.39
C ARG A 145 2.58 13.92 0.02
N LYS A 146 2.42 14.59 1.16
CA LYS A 146 3.39 15.59 1.66
C LYS A 146 4.57 14.90 2.33
#